data_AF-A0A396AAI2-F1
#
_entry.id   AF-A0A396AAI2-F1
#
_cell.length_a   1.000
_cell.length_b   1.000
_cell.length_c   1.000
_cell.angle_alpha   90.00
_cell.angle_beta   90.00
_cell.angle_gamma   90.00
#
_symmetry.space_group_name_H-M   'P 1'
#
loop_
_entity.id
_entity.type
_entity.pdbx_description
1 polymer ?
#
loop_
_entity_poly.entity_id
_entity_poly.type
_entity_poly.pdbx_seq_one_letter_code
_entity_poly.pdbx_strand_id
1 'polypeptide(L)'
;MELLQIDSLPNKKKSCSIQITEEQFLIQGDFYYLVNKEFHRAETRKGSCSAKEYLGLSAMRKRSPKKTLRFLILAVILEFFDTLAGKIEDIFFFADTDWTSYFVNTAVILCVVMGFVAFFSKKKVIEISFLSKRFCVDEDLFSEEDINKMNHILLKLR
;
A
#
# COMPACT_ATOMS: atom_id res chain seq x y z
N MET A 1 2.20 33.17 9.00
CA MET A 1 3.44 32.68 9.61
C MET A 1 3.52 31.17 9.42
N GLU A 2 4.71 30.61 9.19
CA GLU A 2 4.89 29.15 9.10
C GLU A 2 4.95 28.58 10.52
N LEU A 3 4.09 27.60 10.81
CA LEU A 3 3.95 27.03 12.15
C LEU A 3 4.67 25.70 12.28
N LEU A 4 4.69 24.90 11.21
CA LEU A 4 5.36 23.60 11.22
C LEU A 4 5.77 23.20 9.80
N GLN A 5 6.98 22.68 9.67
CA GLN A 5 7.46 21.99 8.48
C GLN A 5 7.94 20.60 8.89
N ILE A 6 7.46 19.57 8.21
CA ILE A 6 7.85 18.18 8.41
C ILE A 6 8.30 17.62 7.07
N ASP A 7 9.53 17.13 7.03
CA ASP A 7 10.06 16.42 5.87
C ASP A 7 10.14 14.91 6.13
N SER A 8 10.01 14.14 5.06
CA SER A 8 10.14 12.69 5.12
C SER A 8 11.55 12.26 5.55
N LEU A 9 11.65 11.12 6.24
CA LEU A 9 12.91 10.57 6.74
C LEU A 9 13.95 10.37 5.61
N PRO A 10 15.24 10.69 5.85
CA PRO A 10 16.26 10.87 4.80
C PRO A 10 16.66 9.60 4.02
N ASN A 11 16.23 8.40 4.45
CA ASN A 11 16.55 7.12 3.81
C ASN A 11 15.36 6.43 3.15
N LYS A 12 14.28 7.17 2.85
CA LYS A 12 13.09 6.61 2.22
C LYS A 12 13.12 6.82 0.71
N LYS A 13 12.65 5.81 -0.03
CA LYS A 13 12.58 5.84 -1.51
C LYS A 13 11.56 6.87 -2.03
N LYS A 14 10.57 7.21 -1.22
CA LYS A 14 9.57 8.25 -1.49
C LYS A 14 9.92 9.47 -0.64
N SER A 15 9.66 10.65 -1.19
CA SER A 15 9.81 11.90 -0.46
C SER A 15 8.48 12.62 -0.34
N CYS A 16 8.20 13.14 0.85
CA CYS A 16 7.01 13.94 1.11
C CYS A 16 7.35 15.01 2.15
N SER A 17 6.86 16.22 1.95
CA SER A 17 7.00 17.35 2.85
C SER A 17 5.61 17.87 3.19
N ILE A 18 5.39 18.23 4.45
CA ILE A 18 4.15 18.77 4.97
C ILE A 18 4.48 20.12 5.60
N GLN A 19 3.76 21.15 5.21
CA GLN A 19 3.90 22.49 5.73
C GLN A 19 2.55 22.97 6.24
N ILE A 20 2.54 23.52 7.46
CA ILE A 20 1.35 24.07 8.10
C ILE A 20 1.60 25.54 8.37
N THR A 21 0.67 26.34 7.89
CA THR A 21 0.52 27.76 8.21
C THR A 21 -0.73 27.97 9.05
N GLU A 22 -0.94 29.16 9.58
CA GLU A 22 -2.14 29.50 10.36
C GLU A 22 -3.46 29.23 9.61
N GLU A 23 -3.47 29.40 8.28
CA GLU A 23 -4.68 29.29 7.47
C GLU A 23 -4.75 28.02 6.63
N GLN A 24 -3.59 27.47 6.25
CA GLN A 24 -3.49 26.43 5.24
C GLN A 24 -2.58 25.28 5.65
N PHE A 25 -3.03 24.07 5.29
CA PHE A 25 -2.25 22.86 5.23
C PHE A 25 -1.75 22.65 3.79
N LEU A 26 -0.46 22.39 3.65
CA LEU A 26 0.22 22.15 2.39
C LEU A 26 0.96 20.82 2.47
N ILE A 27 0.84 20.00 1.42
CA ILE A 27 1.56 18.74 1.28
C ILE A 27 2.21 18.68 -0.10
N GLN A 28 3.46 18.25 -0.16
CA GLN A 28 4.23 18.17 -1.40
C GLN A 28 5.01 16.86 -1.48
N GLY A 29 5.01 16.21 -2.65
CA GLY A 29 5.76 14.98 -2.91
C GLY A 29 4.86 13.79 -3.23
N ASP A 30 5.25 12.61 -2.73
CA ASP A 30 4.59 11.34 -2.98
C ASP A 30 3.47 11.07 -1.95
N PHE A 31 2.27 11.55 -2.25
CA PHE A 31 1.06 11.27 -1.49
C PHE A 31 -0.07 10.75 -2.40
N TYR A 32 -1.15 10.29 -1.76
CA TYR A 32 -2.35 9.79 -2.40
C TYR A 32 -3.57 10.62 -1.96
N TYR A 33 -4.57 10.73 -2.81
CA TYR A 33 -5.91 11.15 -2.44
C TYR A 33 -6.76 9.91 -2.15
N LEU A 34 -7.62 10.00 -1.13
CA LEU A 34 -8.68 9.01 -0.91
C LEU A 34 -9.99 9.54 -1.47
N VAL A 35 -10.44 8.96 -2.58
CA VAL A 35 -11.71 9.31 -3.24
C VAL A 35 -12.53 8.04 -3.36
N ASN A 36 -13.79 8.04 -2.91
CA ASN A 36 -14.66 6.86 -2.95
C ASN A 36 -14.04 5.58 -2.37
N LYS A 37 -13.25 5.69 -1.29
CA LYS A 37 -12.48 4.59 -0.66
C LYS A 37 -11.37 4.00 -1.53
N GLU A 38 -11.01 4.65 -2.63
CA GLU A 38 -9.92 4.27 -3.52
C GLU A 38 -8.74 5.24 -3.40
N PHE A 39 -7.52 4.69 -3.51
CA PHE A 39 -6.29 5.46 -3.38
C PHE A 39 -5.80 5.91 -4.76
N HIS A 40 -5.98 7.19 -5.06
CA HIS A 40 -5.48 7.80 -6.29
C HIS A 40 -4.14 8.47 -6.02
N ARG A 41 -3.14 8.26 -6.89
CA ARG A 41 -1.87 8.98 -6.77
C ARG A 41 -2.10 10.44 -7.17
N ALA A 42 -1.56 11.37 -6.39
CA ALA A 42 -1.64 12.78 -6.75
C ALA A 42 -0.84 13.06 -8.03
N GLU A 43 -1.49 13.64 -9.04
CA GLU A 43 -0.86 14.04 -10.31
C GLU A 43 -0.01 15.29 -10.11
N THR A 44 -0.63 16.31 -9.52
CA THR A 44 0.06 17.46 -8.96
C THR A 44 0.69 16.98 -7.66
N ARG A 45 2.02 16.83 -7.63
CA ARG A 45 2.78 16.50 -6.41
C ARG A 45 2.69 17.58 -5.31
N LYS A 46 1.64 18.39 -5.30
CA LYS A 46 1.32 19.44 -4.35
C LYS A 46 -0.18 19.39 -4.08
N GLY A 47 -0.55 19.44 -2.80
CA GLY A 47 -1.91 19.49 -2.32
C GLY A 47 -2.04 20.58 -1.27
N SER A 48 -3.19 21.25 -1.25
CA SER A 48 -3.50 22.25 -0.24
C SER A 48 -4.94 22.13 0.24
N CYS A 49 -5.16 22.52 1.49
CA CYS A 49 -6.46 22.61 2.13
C CYS A 49 -6.42 23.67 3.23
N SER A 50 -7.58 24.21 3.63
CA SER A 50 -7.62 25.10 4.79
C SER A 50 -7.40 24.31 6.08
N ALA A 51 -6.59 24.84 6.99
CA ALA A 51 -6.37 24.25 8.31
C ALA A 51 -7.68 24.14 9.11
N LYS A 52 -8.63 25.06 8.88
CA LYS A 52 -9.96 25.07 9.54
C LYS A 52 -10.85 23.90 9.15
N GLU A 53 -10.61 23.30 7.98
CA GLU A 53 -11.37 22.14 7.50
C GLU A 53 -10.89 20.82 8.11
N TYR A 54 -9.89 20.86 9.00
CA TYR A 54 -9.29 19.68 9.55
C TYR A 54 -10.27 18.85 10.39
N LEU A 55 -10.34 17.55 10.09
CA LEU A 55 -11.21 16.60 10.80
C LEU A 55 -10.43 15.68 11.73
N GLY A 56 -9.22 15.28 11.34
CA GLY A 56 -8.37 14.42 12.15
C GLY A 56 -7.45 13.51 11.35
N LEU A 57 -6.80 12.59 12.08
CA LEU A 57 -5.99 11.51 11.53
C LEU A 57 -6.67 10.16 11.67
N SER A 58 -6.39 9.25 10.75
CA SER A 58 -6.79 7.85 10.85
C SER A 58 -5.75 6.92 10.25
N ALA A 59 -5.55 5.76 10.85
CA ALA A 59 -4.67 4.73 10.31
C ALA A 59 -5.45 3.81 9.38
N MET A 60 -4.99 3.71 8.13
CA MET A 60 -5.58 2.86 7.10
C MET A 60 -4.57 1.83 6.58
N ARG A 61 -5.11 0.81 5.90
CA ARG A 61 -4.31 -0.27 5.30
C ARG A 61 -4.55 -0.34 3.80
N LYS A 62 -3.53 0.00 3.01
CA LYS A 62 -3.53 -0.07 1.55
C LYS A 62 -2.93 -1.39 1.07
N ARG A 63 -3.66 -2.12 0.23
CA ARG A 63 -3.11 -3.29 -0.47
C ARG A 63 -2.16 -2.83 -1.58
N SER A 64 -1.02 -3.50 -1.72
CA SER A 64 -0.06 -3.21 -2.79
C SER A 64 -0.50 -3.92 -4.08
N PRO A 65 -0.93 -3.20 -5.15
CA PRO A 65 -1.43 -3.83 -6.37
C PRO A 65 -0.38 -4.74 -7.02
N LYS A 66 0.91 -4.38 -6.93
CA LYS A 66 2.02 -5.21 -7.42
C LYS A 66 2.11 -6.58 -6.74
N LYS A 67 1.73 -6.69 -5.46
CA LYS A 67 1.78 -7.97 -4.72
C LYS A 67 0.59 -8.86 -5.11
N THR A 68 -0.59 -8.25 -5.27
CA THR A 68 -1.78 -8.94 -5.79
C THR A 68 -1.54 -9.45 -7.21
N LEU A 69 -0.94 -8.64 -8.10
CA LEU A 69 -0.64 -9.05 -9.47
C LEU A 69 0.38 -10.19 -9.52
N ARG A 70 1.43 -10.16 -8.69
CA ARG A 70 2.39 -11.27 -8.58
C ARG A 70 1.72 -12.56 -8.13
N PHE A 71 0.78 -12.49 -7.19
CA PHE A 71 0.01 -13.66 -6.77
C PHE A 71 -0.86 -14.20 -7.90
N LEU A 72 -1.56 -13.34 -8.64
CA LEU A 72 -2.35 -13.75 -9.80
C LEU A 72 -1.49 -14.46 -10.85
N ILE A 73 -0.34 -13.88 -11.21
CA ILE A 73 0.59 -14.47 -12.19
C ILE A 73 1.08 -15.85 -11.72
N LEU A 74 1.45 -15.96 -10.44
CA LEU A 74 1.91 -17.22 -9.87
C LEU A 74 0.81 -18.30 -9.93
N ALA A 75 -0.44 -17.95 -9.61
CA ALA A 75 -1.56 -18.88 -9.69
C ALA A 75 -1.79 -19.37 -11.13
N VAL A 76 -1.72 -18.47 -12.12
CA VAL A 76 -1.84 -18.82 -13.54
C VAL A 76 -0.71 -19.76 -13.99
N ILE A 77 0.53 -19.48 -13.58
CA ILE A 77 1.68 -20.35 -13.87
C ILE A 77 1.46 -21.73 -13.26
N LEU A 78 0.92 -21.79 -12.04
CA LEU A 78 0.73 -23.06 -11.36
C LEU A 78 -0.35 -23.92 -12.00
N GLU A 79 -1.48 -23.31 -12.38
CA GLU A 79 -2.55 -23.97 -13.15
C GLU A 79 -2.01 -24.54 -14.48
N PHE A 80 -1.11 -23.81 -15.14
CA PHE A 80 -0.46 -24.27 -16.36
C PHE A 80 0.44 -25.49 -16.11
N PHE A 81 1.22 -25.51 -15.03
CA PHE A 81 2.03 -26.67 -14.67
C PHE A 81 1.17 -27.88 -14.29
N ASP A 82 0.06 -27.67 -13.59
CA ASP A 82 -0.89 -28.74 -13.24
C ASP A 82 -1.51 -29.36 -14.51
N THR A 83 -1.94 -28.52 -15.45
CA THR A 83 -2.47 -28.97 -16.76
C THR A 83 -1.43 -29.74 -17.57
N LEU A 84 -0.16 -29.31 -17.53
CA LEU A 84 0.93 -30.03 -18.20
C LEU A 84 1.25 -31.35 -17.51
N ALA A 85 1.25 -31.39 -16.17
CA ALA A 85 1.51 -32.61 -15.42
C ALA A 85 0.46 -33.67 -15.72
N GLY A 86 -0.83 -33.31 -15.73
CA GLY A 86 -1.90 -34.24 -16.11
C GLY A 86 -1.75 -34.79 -17.53
N LYS A 87 -1.36 -33.93 -18.50
CA LYS A 87 -1.08 -34.40 -19.87
C LYS A 87 0.17 -35.29 -19.97
N ILE A 88 1.19 -35.04 -19.16
CA ILE A 88 2.41 -35.86 -19.13
C ILE A 88 2.11 -37.22 -18.50
N GLU A 89 1.31 -37.26 -17.43
CA GLU A 89 0.83 -38.50 -16.82
C GLU A 89 0.02 -39.33 -17.81
N ASP A 90 -0.88 -38.72 -18.58
CA ASP A 90 -1.63 -39.40 -19.65
C ASP A 90 -0.72 -40.00 -20.74
N ILE A 91 0.36 -39.30 -21.11
CA ILE A 91 1.31 -39.73 -22.15
C ILE A 91 2.29 -40.79 -21.62
N PHE A 92 2.69 -40.69 -20.35
CA PHE A 92 3.67 -41.54 -19.68
C PHE A 92 3.05 -42.46 -18.62
N PHE A 93 1.80 -42.89 -18.82
CA PHE A 93 1.06 -43.76 -17.89
C PHE A 93 1.78 -45.08 -17.53
N PHE A 94 2.77 -45.49 -18.33
CA PHE A 94 3.60 -46.68 -18.10
C PHE A 94 4.88 -46.41 -17.27
N ALA A 95 5.19 -45.15 -16.95
CA ALA A 95 6.37 -44.75 -16.18
C ALA A 95 5.95 -44.24 -14.80
N ASP A 96 6.71 -44.63 -13.78
CA ASP A 96 6.47 -44.29 -12.37
C ASP A 96 6.49 -42.77 -12.17
N THR A 97 5.31 -42.17 -12.10
CA THR A 97 5.05 -40.71 -12.14
C THR A 97 4.77 -40.14 -10.75
N ASP A 98 5.02 -40.90 -9.68
CA ASP A 98 4.85 -40.43 -8.29
C ASP A 98 5.63 -39.13 -7.98
N TRP A 99 6.77 -38.93 -8.65
CA TRP A 99 7.58 -37.72 -8.52
C TRP A 99 6.90 -36.46 -9.08
N THR A 100 6.10 -36.57 -10.15
CA THR A 100 5.37 -35.41 -10.71
C THR A 100 4.24 -34.98 -9.79
N SER A 101 3.52 -35.93 -9.18
CA SER A 101 2.48 -35.64 -8.19
C SER A 101 3.04 -34.95 -6.94
N TYR A 102 4.20 -35.40 -6.43
CA TYR A 102 4.86 -34.76 -5.30
C TYR A 102 5.31 -33.32 -5.60
N PHE A 103 5.86 -33.09 -6.80
CA PHE A 103 6.27 -31.75 -7.25
C PHE A 103 5.09 -30.80 -7.37
N VAL A 104 3.99 -31.24 -7.99
CA VAL A 104 2.77 -30.45 -8.16
C VAL A 104 2.17 -30.10 -6.80
N ASN A 105 2.01 -31.08 -5.91
CA ASN A 105 1.48 -30.84 -4.56
C ASN A 105 2.35 -29.87 -3.75
N THR A 106 3.68 -30.00 -3.84
CA THR A 106 4.60 -29.08 -3.16
C THR A 106 4.48 -27.66 -3.72
N ALA A 107 4.33 -27.51 -5.04
CA ALA A 107 4.15 -26.23 -5.70
C ALA A 107 2.81 -25.57 -5.32
N VAL A 108 1.71 -26.34 -5.24
CA VAL A 108 0.40 -25.88 -4.76
C VAL A 108 0.52 -25.32 -3.35
N ILE A 109 1.14 -26.06 -2.42
CA ILE A 109 1.32 -25.61 -1.03
C ILE A 109 2.12 -24.29 -0.98
N LEU A 110 3.22 -24.19 -1.74
CA LEU A 110 4.01 -22.95 -1.83
C LEU A 110 3.17 -21.78 -2.39
N CYS A 111 2.31 -22.03 -3.36
CA CYS A 111 1.38 -21.02 -3.88
C CYS A 111 0.39 -20.53 -2.82
N VAL A 112 -0.20 -21.45 -2.04
CA VAL A 112 -1.13 -21.10 -0.96
C VAL A 112 -0.43 -20.26 0.10
N VAL A 113 0.78 -20.65 0.51
CA VAL A 113 1.59 -19.89 1.48
C VAL A 113 1.94 -18.51 0.93
N MET A 114 2.39 -18.42 -0.32
CA MET A 114 2.70 -17.14 -0.97
C MET A 114 1.45 -16.26 -1.13
N GLY A 115 0.30 -16.85 -1.43
CA GLY A 115 -0.99 -16.16 -1.50
C GLY A 115 -1.41 -15.57 -0.17
N PHE A 116 -1.26 -16.35 0.90
CA PHE A 116 -1.49 -15.88 2.26
C PHE A 116 -0.58 -14.69 2.57
N VAL A 117 0.73 -14.84 2.38
CA VAL A 117 1.70 -13.76 2.61
C VAL A 117 1.37 -12.50 1.78
N ALA A 118 1.00 -12.67 0.51
CA ALA A 118 0.63 -11.55 -0.36
C ALA A 118 -0.67 -10.86 0.09
N PHE A 119 -1.68 -11.62 0.51
CA PHE A 119 -2.98 -11.13 0.97
C PHE A 119 -2.88 -10.36 2.29
N PHE A 120 -2.01 -10.84 3.19
CA PHE A 120 -1.75 -10.19 4.48
C PHE A 120 -0.72 -9.06 4.40
N SER A 121 0.01 -8.92 3.29
CA SER A 121 0.94 -7.82 3.08
C SER A 121 0.24 -6.50 2.71
N LYS A 122 -0.50 -5.98 3.69
CA LYS A 122 -1.10 -4.64 3.65
C LYS A 122 -0.04 -3.62 4.10
N LYS A 123 0.12 -2.55 3.32
CA LYS A 123 0.91 -1.39 3.73
C LYS A 123 0.06 -0.52 4.64
N LYS A 124 0.64 -0.01 5.72
CA LYS A 124 -0.03 0.96 6.57
C LYS A 124 0.15 2.37 5.99
N VAL A 125 -0.91 3.15 6.06
CA VAL A 125 -1.03 4.49 5.46
C VAL A 125 -1.75 5.36 6.46
N ILE A 126 -1.30 6.59 6.64
CA ILE A 126 -1.96 7.60 7.46
C ILE A 126 -2.90 8.39 6.56
N GLU A 127 -4.17 8.47 6.94
CA GLU A 127 -5.17 9.38 6.39
C GLU A 127 -5.13 10.68 7.20
N ILE A 128 -5.01 11.80 6.48
CA ILE A 128 -5.15 13.16 6.97
C ILE A 128 -6.45 13.70 6.36
N SER A 129 -7.50 13.75 7.18
CA SER A 129 -8.86 14.04 6.72
C SER A 129 -9.16 15.53 6.90
N PHE A 130 -9.62 16.15 5.81
CA PHE A 130 -10.24 17.46 5.81
C PHE A 130 -11.66 17.34 5.25
N LEU A 131 -12.48 18.36 5.48
CA LEU A 131 -13.88 18.38 5.02
C LEU A 131 -13.97 18.26 3.49
N SER A 132 -13.09 18.95 2.76
CA SER A 132 -13.07 18.92 1.29
C SER A 132 -12.25 17.77 0.70
N LYS A 133 -11.20 17.32 1.38
CA LYS A 133 -10.19 16.39 0.82
C LYS A 133 -9.62 15.45 1.86
N ARG A 134 -9.18 14.28 1.42
CA ARG A 134 -8.50 13.29 2.27
C ARG A 134 -7.16 12.95 1.65
N PHE A 135 -6.08 13.29 2.36
CA PHE A 135 -4.71 13.02 1.95
C PHE A 135 -4.24 11.74 2.63
N CYS A 136 -3.47 10.93 1.91
CA CYS A 136 -2.99 9.64 2.38
C CYS A 136 -1.48 9.54 2.13
N VAL A 137 -0.71 9.29 3.18
CA VAL A 137 0.75 9.12 3.14
C VAL A 137 1.16 7.78 3.73
N ASP A 138 2.24 7.18 3.23
CA ASP A 138 2.74 5.94 3.82
C ASP A 138 3.22 6.24 5.27
N GLU A 139 2.80 5.43 6.25
CA GLU A 139 3.08 5.68 7.67
C GLU A 139 4.58 5.72 7.97
N ASP A 140 5.37 4.94 7.24
CA ASP A 140 6.80 4.83 7.44
C ASP A 140 7.61 6.01 6.87
N LEU A 141 6.96 7.03 6.30
CA LEU A 141 7.63 8.22 5.76
C LEU A 141 7.99 9.25 6.82
N PHE A 142 7.24 9.31 7.91
CA PHE A 142 7.37 10.33 8.94
C PHE A 142 7.60 9.67 10.29
N SER A 143 8.19 10.41 11.24
CA SER A 143 8.24 9.93 12.62
C SER A 143 6.85 10.05 13.25
N GLU A 144 6.54 9.17 14.20
CA GLU A 144 5.27 9.23 14.94
C GLU A 144 5.14 10.55 15.71
N GLU A 145 6.26 11.07 16.23
CA GLU A 145 6.31 12.35 16.93
C GLU A 145 5.91 13.51 16.01
N ASP A 146 6.40 13.55 14.77
CA ASP A 146 6.05 14.61 13.82
C ASP A 146 4.57 14.57 13.43
N ILE A 147 4.03 13.37 13.22
CA ILE A 147 2.61 13.17 12.92
C ILE A 147 1.72 13.60 14.10
N ASN A 148 2.13 13.28 15.33
CA ASN A 148 1.42 13.70 16.53
C ASN A 148 1.48 15.22 16.73
N LYS A 149 2.65 15.85 16.51
CA LYS A 149 2.81 17.31 16.52
C LYS A 149 1.91 17.97 15.48
N MET A 150 1.90 17.45 14.25
CA MET A 150 1.05 17.92 13.15
C MET A 150 -0.44 17.90 13.54
N ASN A 151 -0.91 16.77 14.06
CA ASN A 151 -2.30 16.60 14.51
C ASN A 151 -2.67 17.63 15.58
N HIS A 152 -1.79 17.81 16.58
CA HIS A 152 -2.04 18.75 17.68
C HIS A 152 -2.12 20.21 17.20
N ILE A 153 -1.25 20.61 16.27
CA ILE A 153 -1.27 21.96 15.70
C ILE A 153 -2.54 22.16 14.86
N LEU A 154 -2.88 21.22 13.98
CA LEU A 154 -4.08 21.34 13.15
C LEU A 154 -5.37 21.35 13.98
N LEU A 155 -5.44 20.60 15.08
CA LEU A 155 -6.58 20.65 16.01
C LEU A 155 -6.73 22.01 16.71
N LYS A 156 -5.62 22.73 16.95
CA LYS A 156 -5.66 24.08 17.53
C LYS A 156 -6.04 25.17 16.53
N LEU A 157 -5.79 24.94 15.24
CA LEU A 157 -6.09 25.88 14.16
C LEU A 157 -7.51 25.75 13.61
N ARG A 158 -8.19 24.65 13.93
CA ARG A 158 -9.61 24.43 13.66
C ARG A 158 -10.48 25.36 14.49
#